data_AF-A0A511DH56-F1
#
_entry.id   AF-A0A511DH56-F1
#
_cell.length_a   1.000
_cell.length_b   1.000
_cell.length_c   1.000
_cell.angle_alpha   90.00
_cell.angle_beta   90.00
_cell.angle_gamma   90.00
#
_symmetry.space_group_name_H-M   'P 1'
#
loop_
_entity.id
_entity.type
_entity.pdbx_description
1 polymer ?
#
loop_
_entity_poly.entity_id
_entity_poly.type
_entity_poly.pdbx_seq_one_letter_code
_entity_poly.pdbx_strand_id
1 'polypeptide(L)'
;MTDGVLPPGPMGEDHTVRPSTADAAHADSRTVRRLQIADDLLDRLEALVDRHRALAPHEPGLHDALHAELVAAEVAHELAVARSALRAIPEYVSRAGAESPAAARP
;
A
#
# COMPACT_ATOMS: atom_id res chain seq x y z
N MET A 1 13.35 -44.11 -47.58
CA MET A 1 12.68 -42.86 -47.98
C MET A 1 11.25 -42.95 -47.46
N THR A 2 10.73 -42.25 -46.46
CA THR A 2 11.13 -41.20 -45.51
C THR A 2 10.12 -41.35 -44.35
N ASP A 3 10.57 -41.66 -43.15
CA ASP A 3 10.52 -40.78 -41.97
C ASP A 3 9.46 -39.66 -41.98
N GLY A 4 8.69 -39.57 -40.90
CA GLY A 4 7.57 -38.63 -40.73
C GLY A 4 7.03 -38.61 -39.30
N VAL A 5 7.93 -38.40 -38.34
CA VAL A 5 7.66 -38.13 -36.92
C VAL A 5 6.63 -37.00 -36.75
N LEU A 6 5.58 -37.27 -35.98
CA LEU A 6 4.63 -36.30 -35.45
C LEU A 6 5.36 -35.40 -34.44
N PRO A 7 5.39 -34.06 -34.57
CA PRO A 7 5.96 -33.24 -33.52
C PRO A 7 5.02 -33.19 -32.31
N PRO A 8 5.49 -33.47 -31.07
CA PRO A 8 4.76 -33.10 -29.87
C PRO A 8 4.70 -31.57 -29.79
N GLY A 9 3.50 -31.04 -29.56
CA GLY A 9 3.27 -29.60 -29.51
C GLY A 9 4.17 -28.90 -28.48
N PRO A 10 4.59 -27.65 -28.73
CA PRO A 10 5.03 -26.80 -27.64
C PRO A 10 3.74 -26.46 -26.86
N MET A 11 3.54 -27.12 -25.71
CA MET A 11 3.96 -26.60 -24.41
C MET A 11 3.46 -25.16 -24.28
N GLY A 12 2.41 -25.01 -23.49
CA GLY A 12 1.88 -23.72 -23.09
C GLY A 12 3.03 -22.82 -22.72
N GLU A 13 3.18 -21.77 -23.50
CA GLU A 13 3.83 -20.57 -23.01
C GLU A 13 2.90 -20.08 -21.91
N ASP A 14 3.17 -20.52 -20.69
CA ASP A 14 2.93 -19.72 -19.51
C ASP A 14 3.48 -18.35 -19.88
N HIS A 15 2.59 -17.49 -20.38
CA HIS A 15 2.79 -16.05 -20.50
C HIS A 15 2.92 -15.56 -19.06
N THR A 16 4.05 -15.90 -18.46
CA THR A 16 4.59 -15.24 -17.30
C THR A 16 4.89 -13.86 -17.81
N VAL A 17 3.87 -13.00 -17.78
CA VAL A 17 3.97 -11.57 -18.08
C VAL A 17 5.06 -11.06 -17.17
N ARG A 18 6.29 -10.99 -17.68
CA ARG A 18 7.40 -10.42 -16.94
C ARG A 18 6.99 -8.97 -16.68
N PRO A 19 6.86 -8.56 -15.41
CA PRO A 19 6.50 -7.18 -15.12
C PRO A 19 7.51 -6.28 -15.82
N SER A 20 7.00 -5.29 -16.54
CA SER A 20 7.85 -4.29 -17.19
C SER A 20 8.73 -3.64 -16.14
N THR A 21 9.97 -3.26 -16.49
CA THR A 21 10.88 -2.58 -15.56
C THR A 21 10.28 -1.30 -14.98
N ALA A 22 9.38 -0.65 -15.73
CA ALA A 22 8.60 0.49 -15.26
C ALA A 22 7.61 0.10 -14.14
N ASP A 23 6.93 -1.05 -14.26
CA ASP A 23 5.99 -1.54 -13.26
C ASP A 23 6.71 -1.92 -11.95
N ALA A 24 7.89 -2.53 -12.06
CA ALA A 24 8.76 -2.79 -10.91
C ALA A 24 9.22 -1.49 -10.22
N ALA A 25 9.63 -0.47 -10.97
CA ALA A 25 10.03 0.83 -10.42
C ALA A 25 8.87 1.58 -9.74
N HIS A 26 7.65 1.48 -10.28
CA HIS A 26 6.45 2.03 -9.65
C HIS A 26 6.06 1.27 -8.38
N ALA A 27 6.17 -0.06 -8.37
CA ALA A 27 5.95 -0.88 -7.18
C ALA A 27 6.95 -0.55 -6.06
N ASP A 28 8.22 -0.32 -6.40
CA ASP A 28 9.25 0.11 -5.45
C ASP A 28 8.93 1.51 -4.90
N SER A 29 8.58 2.47 -5.76
CA SER A 29 8.16 3.81 -5.35
C SER A 29 6.95 3.81 -4.41
N ARG A 30 5.97 2.91 -4.64
CA ARG A 30 4.82 2.73 -3.74
C ARG A 30 5.26 2.14 -2.40
N THR A 31 6.16 1.17 -2.41
CA THR A 31 6.70 0.56 -1.19
C THR A 31 7.41 1.59 -0.34
N VAL A 32 8.31 2.38 -0.94
CA VAL A 32 8.99 3.50 -0.29
C VAL A 32 7.98 4.49 0.31
N ARG A 33 6.95 4.87 -0.45
CA ARG A 33 5.93 5.80 0.05
C ARG A 33 5.13 5.24 1.23
N ARG A 34 4.83 3.93 1.24
CA ARG A 34 4.14 3.28 2.36
C ARG A 34 5.01 3.23 3.61
N LEU A 35 6.31 2.96 3.44
CA LEU A 35 7.27 2.98 4.55
C LEU A 35 7.38 4.39 5.14
N GLN A 36 7.51 5.42 4.30
CA GLN A 36 7.51 6.81 4.75
C GLN A 36 6.27 7.17 5.58
N ILE A 37 5.07 6.74 5.16
CA ILE A 37 3.83 6.99 5.93
C ILE A 37 3.86 6.25 7.27
N ALA A 38 4.45 5.05 7.33
CA ALA A 38 4.58 4.30 8.57
C ALA A 38 5.57 4.99 9.53
N ASP A 39 6.72 5.43 9.02
CA ASP A 39 7.71 6.18 9.81
C ASP A 39 7.11 7.49 10.34
N ASP A 40 6.44 8.27 9.48
CA ASP A 40 5.75 9.51 9.87
C ASP A 40 4.70 9.26 10.96
N LEU A 41 3.98 8.13 10.91
CA LEU A 41 3.00 7.76 11.94
C LEU A 41 3.69 7.43 13.27
N LEU A 42 4.79 6.69 13.24
CA LEU A 42 5.53 6.30 14.44
C LEU A 42 6.12 7.54 15.15
N ASP A 43 6.73 8.46 14.39
CA ASP A 43 7.28 9.71 14.93
C ASP A 43 6.20 10.56 15.62
N ARG A 44 5.00 10.63 15.04
CA ARG A 44 3.88 11.37 15.62
C ARG A 44 3.33 10.71 16.88
N LEU A 45 3.25 9.39 16.90
CA LEU A 45 2.82 8.65 18.10
C LEU A 45 3.82 8.80 19.24
N GLU A 46 5.13 8.79 18.95
CA GLU A 46 6.17 9.07 19.93
C GLU A 46 6.03 10.48 20.50
N ALA A 47 5.91 11.49 19.64
CA ALA A 47 5.72 12.88 20.07
C ALA A 47 4.43 13.08 20.90
N LEU A 48 3.36 12.34 20.59
CA LEU A 48 2.12 12.33 21.35
C LEU A 48 2.36 11.75 22.76
N VAL A 49 3.00 10.59 22.85
CA VAL A 49 3.31 9.94 24.13
C VAL A 49 4.16 10.84 25.03
N ASP A 50 5.18 11.49 24.47
CA ASP A 50 6.04 12.40 25.22
C ASP A 50 5.27 13.61 25.77
N ARG A 51 4.38 14.18 24.97
CA ARG A 51 3.52 15.29 25.39
C ARG A 51 2.59 14.88 26.52
N HIS A 52 1.92 13.73 26.41
CA HIS A 52 0.99 13.25 27.43
C HIS A 52 1.72 12.83 28.71
N ARG A 53 2.92 12.25 28.62
CA ARG A 53 3.78 12.00 29.78
C ARG A 53 4.18 13.29 30.51
N ALA A 54 4.48 14.35 29.77
CA ALA A 54 4.78 15.65 30.36
C ALA A 54 3.56 16.29 31.05
N LEU A 55 2.34 15.95 30.62
CA LEU A 55 1.08 16.47 31.16
C LEU A 55 0.54 15.67 32.36
N ALA A 56 0.86 14.37 32.43
CA ALA A 56 0.45 13.44 33.50
C ALA A 56 0.73 13.86 34.97
N PRO A 57 1.68 14.76 35.34
CA PRO A 57 1.99 15.00 36.75
C PRO A 57 1.04 15.88 37.59
N HIS A 58 -0.05 16.43 37.05
CA HIS A 58 -0.62 17.65 37.68
C HIS A 58 -1.73 17.45 38.71
N GLU A 59 -2.57 16.39 38.69
CA GLU A 59 -3.58 16.09 39.73
C GLU A 59 -4.07 14.63 39.56
N PRO A 60 -3.54 13.65 40.31
CA PRO A 60 -3.94 12.24 40.18
C PRO A 60 -5.43 12.03 40.54
N GLY A 61 -6.22 11.48 39.61
CA GLY A 61 -7.53 10.88 39.90
C GLY A 61 -8.77 11.69 39.53
N LEU A 62 -8.67 13.00 39.24
CA LEU A 62 -9.84 13.78 38.80
C LEU A 62 -10.02 13.79 37.27
N HIS A 63 -8.93 13.62 36.51
CA HIS A 63 -8.93 13.79 35.06
C HIS A 63 -8.42 12.57 34.28
N ASP A 64 -8.10 11.46 34.94
CA ASP A 64 -7.47 10.29 34.31
C ASP A 64 -8.33 9.70 33.17
N ALA A 65 -9.65 9.58 33.39
CA ALA A 65 -10.57 9.08 32.36
C ALA A 65 -10.68 10.05 31.17
N LEU A 66 -10.80 11.35 31.43
CA LEU A 66 -10.86 12.38 30.38
C LEU A 66 -9.53 12.45 29.61
N HIS A 67 -8.40 12.31 30.30
CA HIS A 67 -7.07 12.27 29.71
C HIS A 67 -6.90 11.05 28.81
N ALA A 68 -7.34 9.87 29.26
CA ALA A 68 -7.34 8.66 28.44
C ALA A 68 -8.21 8.79 27.17
N GLU A 69 -9.39 9.40 27.28
CA GLU A 69 -10.25 9.67 26.12
C GLU A 69 -9.60 10.66 25.14
N LEU A 70 -8.92 11.71 25.63
CA LEU A 70 -8.17 12.65 24.80
C LEU A 70 -7.03 11.94 24.04
N VAL A 71 -6.24 11.13 24.74
CA VAL A 71 -5.19 10.30 24.13
C VAL A 71 -5.78 9.38 23.05
N ALA A 72 -6.90 8.71 23.34
CA ALA A 72 -7.55 7.82 22.39
C ALA A 72 -8.05 8.56 21.15
N ALA A 73 -8.64 9.74 21.32
CA ALA A 73 -9.11 10.58 20.21
C ALA A 73 -7.96 11.05 19.31
N GLU A 74 -6.83 11.46 19.89
CA GLU A 74 -5.65 11.88 19.15
C GLU A 74 -5.01 10.70 18.40
N VAL A 75 -4.87 9.53 19.04
CA VAL A 75 -4.39 8.31 18.37
C VAL A 75 -5.31 7.92 17.20
N ALA A 76 -6.63 7.98 17.41
CA ALA A 76 -7.59 7.71 16.34
C ALA A 76 -7.45 8.69 15.17
N HIS A 77 -7.19 9.97 15.47
CA HIS A 77 -6.93 10.99 14.46
C HIS A 77 -5.69 10.68 13.62
N GLU A 78 -4.54 10.41 14.25
CA GLU A 78 -3.30 10.11 13.52
C GLU A 78 -3.43 8.82 12.68
N LEU A 79 -4.13 7.81 13.20
CA LEU A 79 -4.46 6.61 12.42
C LEU A 79 -5.36 6.92 11.21
N ALA A 80 -6.31 7.83 11.35
CA ALA A 80 -7.19 8.23 10.25
C ALA A 80 -6.41 9.00 9.16
N VAL A 81 -5.47 9.87 9.57
CA VAL A 81 -4.56 10.58 8.66
C VAL A 81 -3.67 9.59 7.90
N ALA A 82 -3.00 8.68 8.60
CA ALA A 82 -2.15 7.67 7.98
C ALA A 82 -2.93 6.76 7.02
N ARG A 83 -4.12 6.30 7.42
CA ARG A 83 -5.01 5.50 6.55
C ARG A 83 -5.44 6.26 5.30
N SER A 84 -5.75 7.55 5.43
CA SER A 84 -6.12 8.39 4.30
C SER A 84 -4.95 8.56 3.33
N ALA A 85 -3.74 8.78 3.86
CA ALA A 85 -2.52 8.86 3.05
C ALA A 85 -2.21 7.54 2.32
N LEU A 86 -2.38 6.38 2.99
CA LEU A 86 -2.20 5.07 2.37
C LEU A 86 -3.22 4.82 1.25
N ARG A 87 -4.48 5.22 1.44
CA ARG A 87 -5.52 5.10 0.41
C ARG A 87 -5.31 6.00 -0.80
N ALA A 88 -4.56 7.09 -0.62
CA ALA A 88 -4.22 8.00 -1.71
C ALA A 88 -3.10 7.47 -2.62
N ILE A 89 -2.43 6.38 -2.25
CA ILE A 89 -1.42 5.73 -3.11
C ILE A 89 -2.17 5.04 -4.26
N PRO A 90 -1.93 5.43 -5.53
CA PRO A 90 -2.62 4.83 -6.66
C PRO A 90 -2.32 3.34 -6.76
N GLU A 91 -3.38 2.53 -6.84
CA GLU A 91 -3.29 1.15 -7.33
C GLU A 91 -3.31 1.23 -8.85
N TYR A 92 -2.16 1.04 -9.50
CA TYR A 92 -2.13 0.91 -10.95
C TYR A 92 -2.90 -0.37 -11.33
N VAL A 93 -4.19 -0.22 -11.65
CA VAL A 93 -4.93 -1.26 -12.35
C VAL A 93 -4.33 -1.31 -13.74
N SER A 94 -3.59 -2.38 -14.02
CA SER A 94 -3.06 -2.66 -15.35
C SER A 94 -4.23 -2.66 -16.35
N ARG A 95 -4.36 -1.57 -17.11
CA ARG A 95 -5.33 -1.41 -18.20
C ARG A 95 -4.86 -2.25 -19.40
N ALA A 96 -4.62 -3.54 -19.19
CA ALA A 96 -4.18 -4.47 -20.23
C ALA A 96 -5.35 -5.29 -20.82
N GLY A 97 -6.60 -4.83 -20.64
CA GLY A 97 -7.80 -5.50 -21.18
C GLY A 97 -8.78 -4.59 -21.92
N ALA A 98 -8.49 -3.30 -22.10
CA ALA A 98 -9.47 -2.33 -22.62
C ALA A 98 -9.13 -1.74 -24.00
N GLU A 99 -8.16 -2.29 -24.72
CA GLU A 99 -7.82 -1.82 -26.06
C GLU A 99 -7.56 -3.03 -26.99
N SER A 100 -8.63 -3.54 -27.59
CA SER A 100 -8.54 -4.24 -28.87
C SER A 100 -9.12 -3.33 -29.95
N PRO A 101 -8.27 -2.63 -30.72
CA PRO A 101 -8.68 -1.99 -31.96
C PRO A 101 -8.53 -2.98 -33.12
N ALA A 102 -9.66 -3.27 -33.76
CA ALA A 102 -9.83 -3.60 -35.17
C ALA A 102 -9.21 -4.89 -35.77
N ALA A 103 -10.10 -5.72 -36.34
CA ALA A 103 -10.06 -6.38 -37.67
C ALA A 103 -10.83 -7.71 -37.57
N ALA A 104 -11.70 -8.16 -38.47
CA ALA A 104 -12.00 -7.78 -39.83
C ALA A 104 -13.43 -8.22 -40.19
N ARG A 105 -14.03 -7.48 -41.12
CA ARG A 105 -15.28 -7.82 -41.84
C ARG A 105 -15.03 -9.03 -42.75
N PRO A 106 -16.07 -9.81 -43.03
CA PRO A 106 -16.41 -10.13 -44.42
C PRO A 106 -17.64 -9.33 -44.88
#